data_AF-A0A928XDZ2-F1
#
_entry.id   AF-A0A928XDZ2-F1
#
_cell.length_a   1.000
_cell.length_b   1.000
_cell.length_c   1.000
_cell.angle_alpha   90.00
_cell.angle_beta   90.00
_cell.angle_gamma   90.00
#
_symmetry.space_group_name_H-M   'P 1'
#
loop_
_entity.id
_entity.type
_entity.pdbx_description
1 polymer ?
#
loop_
_entity_poly.entity_id
_entity_poly.type
_entity_poly.pdbx_seq_one_letter_code
_entity_poly.pdbx_strand_id
1 'polypeptide(L)'
;MTEQEIQAQALAWRKAEDRFYQSVLNAPEFYTVGIRLVRAIANSLAAVVEPEALVEAYQQFELEQVGQIADELDLAQADFMDFQLARDAAFYLRYQEILDQQDQARVQASLAAAEAAGAQWITLYDNETKRQGRTFFQRLEMRLPDGLGLYTGVELDMEKGRVYVVEPIMLDPATGEPRRGVPAPDPREEFSSREEFTAAVARLREKYGR
;
A
#
# COMPACT_ATOMS: atom_id res chain seq x y z
N MET A 1 5.34 17.55 -14.91
CA MET A 1 5.16 16.14 -15.31
C MET A 1 3.71 15.74 -15.03
N THR A 2 3.11 14.89 -15.85
CA THR A 2 1.72 14.43 -15.71
C THR A 2 1.64 13.17 -14.85
N GLU A 3 0.49 12.93 -14.22
CA GLU A 3 0.24 11.71 -13.44
C GLU A 3 0.45 10.44 -14.30
N GLN A 4 0.08 10.49 -15.58
CA GLN A 4 0.29 9.37 -16.51
C GLN A 4 1.77 9.06 -16.75
N GLU A 5 2.63 10.08 -16.81
CA GLU A 5 4.09 9.90 -16.97
C GLU A 5 4.71 9.29 -15.71
N ILE A 6 4.29 9.74 -14.52
CA ILE A 6 4.73 9.17 -13.23
C ILE A 6 4.34 7.69 -13.16
N GLN A 7 3.09 7.37 -13.47
CA GLN A 7 2.60 5.98 -13.46
C GLN A 7 3.31 5.10 -14.49
N ALA A 8 3.59 5.62 -15.68
CA ALA A 8 4.35 4.90 -16.70
C ALA A 8 5.78 4.60 -16.24
N GLN A 9 6.44 5.57 -15.60
CA GLN A 9 7.78 5.40 -15.05
C GLN A 9 7.80 4.41 -13.88
N ALA A 10 6.84 4.51 -12.95
CA ALA A 10 6.69 3.58 -11.84
C ALA A 10 6.45 2.14 -12.32
N LEU A 11 5.66 1.96 -13.38
CA LEU A 11 5.45 0.65 -14.00
C LEU A 11 6.73 0.10 -14.65
N ALA A 12 7.57 0.97 -15.23
CA ALA A 12 8.86 0.55 -15.77
C ALA A 12 9.81 0.09 -14.65
N TRP A 13 9.89 0.84 -13.55
CA TRP A 13 10.68 0.44 -12.38
C TRP A 13 10.19 -0.87 -11.77
N ARG A 14 8.88 -1.07 -11.62
CA ARG A 14 8.29 -2.33 -11.14
C ARG A 14 8.73 -3.53 -11.99
N LYS A 15 8.69 -3.40 -13.33
CA LYS A 15 9.15 -4.47 -14.23
C LYS A 15 10.65 -4.71 -14.13
N ALA A 16 11.44 -3.71 -13.77
CA ALA A 16 12.87 -3.86 -13.52
C ALA A 16 13.14 -4.54 -12.17
N GLU A 17 12.39 -4.19 -11.13
CA GLU A 17 12.41 -4.87 -9.84
C GLU A 17 12.14 -6.39 -9.97
N ASP A 18 11.08 -6.76 -10.70
CA ASP A 18 10.77 -8.17 -10.97
C ASP A 18 11.97 -8.90 -11.62
N ARG A 19 12.63 -8.26 -12.59
CA ARG A 19 13.82 -8.81 -13.27
C ARG A 19 15.04 -8.88 -12.35
N PHE A 20 15.22 -7.87 -11.49
CA PHE A 20 16.30 -7.83 -10.51
C PHE A 20 16.18 -9.00 -9.52
N TYR A 21 15.01 -9.20 -8.91
CA TYR A 21 14.87 -10.31 -7.96
C TYR A 21 14.90 -11.67 -8.65
N GLN A 22 14.44 -11.79 -9.90
CA GLN A 22 14.63 -13.03 -10.66
C GLN A 22 16.10 -13.36 -10.90
N SER A 23 16.95 -12.38 -11.25
CA SER A 23 18.38 -12.64 -11.48
C SER A 23 19.10 -13.06 -10.20
N VAL A 24 18.74 -12.42 -9.09
CA VAL A 24 19.34 -12.65 -7.78
C VAL A 24 18.86 -13.95 -7.12
N LEU A 25 17.62 -14.39 -7.35
CA LEU A 25 17.12 -15.69 -6.87
C LEU A 25 17.82 -16.89 -7.51
N ASN A 26 18.36 -16.72 -8.72
CA ASN A 26 19.12 -17.75 -9.41
C ASN A 26 20.57 -17.88 -8.90
N ALA A 27 21.01 -16.97 -8.04
CA ALA A 27 22.33 -16.95 -7.41
C ALA A 27 22.22 -16.51 -5.94
N PRO A 28 21.81 -17.42 -5.03
CA PRO A 28 21.47 -17.12 -3.63
C PRO A 28 22.55 -16.36 -2.86
N GLU A 29 23.82 -16.52 -3.22
CA GLU A 29 24.96 -15.79 -2.69
C GLU A 29 24.84 -14.26 -2.85
N PHE A 30 24.16 -13.80 -3.91
CA PHE A 30 23.96 -12.38 -4.19
C PHE A 30 22.65 -11.81 -3.63
N TYR A 31 21.77 -12.66 -3.07
CA TYR A 31 20.46 -12.23 -2.53
C TYR A 31 20.56 -11.18 -1.44
N THR A 32 21.39 -11.46 -0.44
CA THR A 32 21.58 -10.51 0.67
C THR A 32 22.28 -9.23 0.21
N VAL A 33 23.23 -9.35 -0.73
CA VAL A 33 23.99 -8.22 -1.27
C VAL A 33 23.06 -7.31 -2.09
N GLY A 34 22.25 -7.88 -2.97
CA GLY A 34 21.29 -7.18 -3.81
C GLY A 34 20.25 -6.42 -3.00
N ILE A 35 19.66 -7.04 -1.98
CA ILE A 35 18.70 -6.37 -1.09
C ILE A 35 19.34 -5.20 -0.36
N ARG A 36 20.57 -5.39 0.17
CA ARG A 36 21.29 -4.33 0.87
C ARG A 36 21.59 -3.15 -0.05
N LEU A 37 22.04 -3.41 -1.27
CA LEU A 37 22.31 -2.38 -2.26
C LEU A 37 21.04 -1.60 -2.63
N VAL A 38 19.95 -2.29 -2.98
CA VAL A 38 18.66 -1.66 -3.30
C VAL A 38 18.16 -0.78 -2.14
N ARG A 39 18.21 -1.31 -0.92
CA ARG A 39 17.81 -0.56 0.28
C ARG A 39 18.68 0.68 0.50
N ALA A 40 19.98 0.58 0.29
CA ALA A 40 20.90 1.70 0.48
C ALA A 40 20.70 2.80 -0.55
N ILE A 41 20.48 2.44 -1.82
CA ILE A 41 20.11 3.41 -2.86
C ILE A 41 18.79 4.09 -2.47
N ALA A 42 17.76 3.33 -2.07
CA ALA A 42 16.50 3.91 -1.62
C ALA A 42 16.67 4.87 -0.42
N ASN A 43 17.53 4.53 0.54
CA ASN A 43 17.85 5.38 1.67
C ASN A 43 18.59 6.68 1.26
N SER A 44 19.44 6.64 0.24
CA SER A 44 20.07 7.85 -0.31
C SER A 44 19.05 8.84 -0.89
N LEU A 45 17.86 8.35 -1.25
CA LEU A 45 16.74 9.12 -1.79
C LEU A 45 15.73 9.55 -0.70
N ALA A 46 16.03 9.37 0.59
CA ALA A 46 15.08 9.64 1.68
C ALA A 46 14.56 11.10 1.74
N ALA A 47 15.34 12.06 1.22
CA ALA A 47 14.92 13.46 1.14
C ALA A 47 13.86 13.73 0.06
N VAL A 48 13.67 12.81 -0.89
CA VAL A 48 12.67 12.92 -1.94
C VAL A 48 11.34 12.39 -1.42
N VAL A 49 10.35 13.27 -1.26
CA VAL A 49 9.05 12.95 -0.66
C VAL A 49 7.87 13.05 -1.63
N GLU A 50 8.12 13.49 -2.86
CA GLU A 50 7.08 13.61 -3.90
C GLU A 50 7.40 12.69 -5.09
N PRO A 51 6.39 12.01 -5.67
CA PRO A 51 6.58 11.17 -6.86
C PRO A 51 7.20 11.90 -8.05
N GLU A 52 6.85 13.17 -8.25
CA GLU A 52 7.37 13.99 -9.34
C GLU A 52 8.88 14.18 -9.20
N ALA A 53 9.30 14.61 -8.01
CA ALA A 53 10.69 14.81 -7.68
C ALA A 53 11.50 13.50 -7.74
N LEU A 54 10.86 12.36 -7.50
CA LEU A 54 11.51 11.05 -7.63
C LEU A 54 11.83 10.70 -9.09
N VAL A 55 10.96 11.02 -10.03
CA VAL A 55 11.27 10.82 -11.47
C VAL A 55 12.37 11.80 -11.92
N GLU A 56 12.35 13.04 -11.45
CA GLU A 56 13.42 14.00 -11.75
C GLU A 56 14.76 13.54 -11.18
N ALA A 57 14.76 13.05 -9.93
CA ALA A 57 15.95 12.46 -9.31
C ALA A 57 16.46 11.27 -10.10
N TYR A 58 15.57 10.40 -10.61
CA TYR A 58 15.96 9.25 -11.43
C TYR A 58 16.68 9.65 -12.73
N GLN A 59 16.24 10.74 -13.38
CA GLN A 59 16.86 11.24 -14.60
C GLN A 59 18.26 11.81 -14.36
N GLN A 60 18.55 12.23 -13.13
CA GLN A 60 19.85 12.76 -12.70
C GLN A 60 20.71 11.71 -11.98
N PHE A 61 20.14 10.53 -11.69
CA PHE A 61 20.81 9.49 -10.92
C PHE A 61 21.68 8.63 -11.84
N GLU A 62 22.98 8.85 -11.76
CA GLU A 62 23.99 8.19 -12.59
C GLU A 62 24.40 6.83 -12.01
N LEU A 63 24.83 5.89 -12.86
CA LEU A 63 25.18 4.54 -12.42
C LEU A 63 26.45 4.52 -11.55
N GLU A 64 27.34 5.50 -11.71
CA GLU A 64 28.52 5.69 -10.87
C GLU A 64 28.13 5.89 -9.40
N GLN A 65 26.97 6.48 -9.12
CA GLN A 65 26.47 6.65 -7.76
C GLN A 65 26.07 5.31 -7.13
N VAL A 66 25.60 4.35 -7.93
CA VAL A 66 25.33 2.98 -7.45
C VAL A 66 26.63 2.30 -7.00
N GLY A 67 27.71 2.46 -7.79
CA GLY A 67 29.04 1.96 -7.43
C GLY A 67 29.57 2.58 -6.15
N GLN A 68 29.47 3.90 -6.01
CA GLN A 68 29.89 4.60 -4.77
C GLN A 68 29.15 4.09 -3.53
N ILE A 69 27.83 3.87 -3.63
CA ILE A 69 27.04 3.31 -2.53
C ILE A 69 27.46 1.87 -2.22
N ALA A 70 27.77 1.06 -3.23
CA ALA A 70 28.25 -0.30 -3.04
C ALA A 70 29.62 -0.34 -2.33
N ASP A 71 30.54 0.56 -2.73
CA ASP A 71 31.86 0.72 -2.13
C ASP A 71 31.76 1.15 -0.66
N GLU A 72 30.90 2.14 -0.35
CA GLU A 72 30.66 2.62 1.03
C GLU A 72 30.15 1.52 1.97
N LEU A 73 29.46 0.51 1.41
CA LEU A 73 28.91 -0.62 2.16
C LEU A 73 29.82 -1.85 2.19
N ASP A 74 31.01 -1.77 1.60
CA ASP A 74 31.96 -2.89 1.46
C ASP A 74 31.30 -4.12 0.80
N LEU A 75 30.46 -3.87 -0.21
CA LEU A 75 29.76 -4.92 -0.95
C LEU A 75 30.62 -5.38 -2.15
N ALA A 76 31.75 -6.02 -1.88
CA ALA A 76 32.69 -6.49 -2.92
C ALA A 76 32.08 -7.41 -4.00
N GLN A 77 30.91 -8.01 -3.73
CA GLN A 77 30.20 -8.86 -4.69
C GLN A 77 29.19 -8.09 -5.54
N ALA A 78 28.99 -6.79 -5.28
CA ALA A 78 28.05 -5.97 -6.02
C ALA A 78 28.47 -5.76 -7.47
N ASP A 79 29.77 -5.78 -7.77
CA ASP A 79 30.30 -5.66 -9.14
C ASP A 79 29.78 -6.74 -10.10
N PHE A 80 29.28 -7.87 -9.58
CA PHE A 80 28.68 -8.93 -10.37
C PHE A 80 27.18 -8.74 -10.60
N MET A 81 26.58 -7.69 -10.03
CA MET A 81 25.17 -7.36 -10.16
C MET A 81 24.92 -6.32 -11.25
N ASP A 82 23.71 -6.34 -11.79
CA ASP A 82 23.25 -5.32 -12.73
C ASP A 82 22.87 -4.05 -11.95
N PHE A 83 23.76 -3.05 -11.97
CA PHE A 83 23.56 -1.77 -11.29
C PHE A 83 22.37 -0.98 -11.83
N GLN A 84 22.04 -1.13 -13.11
CA GLN A 84 20.87 -0.49 -13.67
C GLN A 84 19.60 -1.10 -13.07
N LEU A 85 19.51 -2.43 -13.01
CA LEU A 85 18.37 -3.10 -12.38
C LEU A 85 18.30 -2.83 -10.87
N ALA A 86 19.44 -2.74 -10.18
CA ALA A 86 19.48 -2.38 -8.76
C ALA A 86 18.96 -0.95 -8.51
N ARG A 87 19.38 0.01 -9.36
CA ARG A 87 18.88 1.39 -9.32
C ARG A 87 17.37 1.41 -9.54
N ASP A 88 16.90 0.78 -10.61
CA ASP A 88 15.48 0.82 -10.97
C ASP A 88 14.61 0.18 -9.87
N ALA A 89 15.06 -0.92 -9.27
CA ALA A 89 14.40 -1.55 -8.11
C ALA A 89 14.35 -0.63 -6.89
N ALA A 90 15.44 0.10 -6.61
CA ALA A 90 15.50 1.04 -5.50
C ALA A 90 14.56 2.24 -5.67
N PHE A 91 14.45 2.75 -6.90
CA PHE A 91 13.49 3.82 -7.21
C PHE A 91 12.04 3.33 -7.10
N TYR A 92 11.74 2.09 -7.48
CA TYR A 92 10.41 1.52 -7.22
C TYR A 92 10.11 1.40 -5.73
N LEU A 93 11.07 0.91 -4.94
CA LEU A 93 10.94 0.82 -3.49
C LEU A 93 10.68 2.19 -2.87
N ARG A 94 11.47 3.22 -3.22
CA ARG A 94 11.27 4.58 -2.71
C ARG A 94 9.91 5.15 -3.14
N TYR A 95 9.48 4.87 -4.37
CA TYR A 95 8.16 5.26 -4.85
C TYR A 95 7.03 4.68 -3.99
N GLN A 96 7.09 3.39 -3.64
CA GLN A 96 6.12 2.77 -2.73
C GLN A 96 6.14 3.43 -1.34
N GLU A 97 7.32 3.69 -0.78
CA GLU A 97 7.43 4.35 0.53
C GLU A 97 6.84 5.78 0.53
N ILE A 98 7.00 6.53 -0.57
CA ILE A 98 6.39 7.85 -0.71
C ILE A 98 4.86 7.73 -0.68
N LEU A 99 4.29 6.79 -1.44
CA LEU A 99 2.85 6.57 -1.46
C LEU A 99 2.33 6.18 -0.07
N ASP A 100 3.02 5.26 0.61
CA ASP A 100 2.67 4.83 1.97
C ASP A 100 2.70 6.01 2.96
N GLN A 101 3.74 6.86 2.87
CA GLN A 101 3.87 8.08 3.69
C GLN A 101 2.73 9.07 3.43
N GLN A 102 2.37 9.29 2.16
CA GLN A 102 1.28 10.18 1.77
C GLN A 102 -0.08 9.65 2.24
N ASP A 103 -0.33 8.34 2.10
CA ASP A 103 -1.56 7.71 2.58
C ASP A 103 -1.68 7.78 4.10
N GLN A 104 -0.59 7.51 4.83
CA GLN A 104 -0.56 7.68 6.28
C GLN A 104 -0.86 9.12 6.69
N ALA A 105 -0.22 10.12 6.05
CA ALA A 105 -0.47 11.52 6.34
C ALA A 105 -1.93 11.91 6.07
N ARG A 106 -2.53 11.42 4.97
CA ARG A 106 -3.94 11.64 4.63
C ARG A 106 -4.88 11.05 5.69
N VAL A 107 -4.61 9.81 6.13
CA VAL A 107 -5.40 9.17 7.19
C VAL A 107 -5.29 9.94 8.50
N GLN A 108 -4.09 10.32 8.92
CA GLN A 108 -3.87 11.12 10.13
C GLN A 108 -4.61 12.46 10.09
N ALA A 109 -4.54 13.19 8.97
CA ALA A 109 -5.27 14.44 8.80
C ALA A 109 -6.79 14.24 8.88
N SER A 110 -7.29 13.14 8.32
CA SER A 110 -8.72 12.81 8.35
C SER A 110 -9.18 12.46 9.76
N LEU A 111 -8.39 11.69 10.52
CA LEU A 111 -8.66 11.37 11.93
C LEU A 111 -8.71 12.64 12.78
N ALA A 112 -7.70 13.49 12.69
CA ALA A 112 -7.64 14.75 13.44
C ALA A 112 -8.84 15.67 13.13
N ALA A 113 -9.27 15.74 11.87
CA ALA A 113 -10.44 16.52 11.48
C ALA A 113 -11.74 15.93 12.05
N ALA A 114 -11.89 14.61 12.06
CA ALA A 114 -13.07 13.93 12.59
C ALA A 114 -13.16 14.05 14.12
N GLU A 115 -12.03 13.94 14.82
CA GLU A 115 -11.96 14.19 16.26
C GLU A 115 -12.35 15.64 16.60
N ALA A 116 -11.81 16.62 15.87
CA ALA A 116 -12.16 18.03 16.05
C ALA A 116 -13.65 18.32 15.79
N ALA A 117 -14.28 17.58 14.88
CA ALA A 117 -15.71 17.66 14.59
C ALA A 117 -16.59 16.89 15.58
N GLY A 118 -16.01 16.15 16.54
CA GLY A 118 -16.74 15.27 17.46
C GLY A 118 -17.46 14.12 16.74
N ALA A 119 -16.95 13.69 15.58
CA ALA A 119 -17.55 12.59 14.84
C ALA A 119 -17.37 11.27 15.61
N GLN A 120 -18.42 10.46 15.67
CA GLN A 120 -18.32 9.13 16.27
C GLN A 120 -17.69 8.12 15.29
N TRP A 121 -17.93 8.31 14.00
CA TRP A 121 -17.48 7.46 12.91
C TRP A 121 -16.74 8.27 11.85
N ILE A 122 -15.71 7.67 11.28
CA ILE A 122 -14.95 8.19 10.14
C ILE A 122 -14.91 7.13 9.03
N THR A 123 -14.92 7.58 7.78
CA THR A 123 -14.60 6.72 6.63
C THR A 123 -13.12 6.86 6.30
N LEU A 124 -12.35 5.79 6.45
CA LEU A 124 -10.90 5.76 6.17
C LEU A 124 -10.61 5.53 4.68
N TYR A 125 -11.41 4.64 4.07
CA TYR A 125 -11.33 4.31 2.65
C TYR A 125 -12.73 4.24 2.07
N ASP A 126 -12.89 4.77 0.86
CA ASP A 126 -14.14 4.71 0.11
C ASP A 126 -13.84 4.70 -1.39
N ASN A 127 -13.62 3.49 -1.90
CA ASN A 127 -13.20 3.28 -3.28
C ASN A 127 -14.34 2.63 -4.05
N GLU A 128 -14.77 3.26 -5.14
CA GLU A 128 -15.67 2.68 -6.13
C GLU A 128 -14.94 2.53 -7.47
N THR A 129 -14.98 1.34 -8.05
CA THR A 129 -14.41 1.06 -9.36
C THR A 129 -15.43 0.38 -10.26
N LYS A 130 -15.37 0.67 -11.57
CA LYS A 130 -16.19 0.01 -12.58
C LYS A 130 -15.31 -0.88 -13.45
N ARG A 131 -15.58 -2.19 -13.46
CA ARG A 131 -14.89 -3.17 -14.29
C ARG A 131 -15.91 -3.95 -15.11
N GLN A 132 -15.74 -3.96 -16.44
CA GLN A 132 -16.62 -4.70 -17.37
C GLN A 132 -18.13 -4.37 -17.16
N GLY A 133 -18.46 -3.10 -16.95
CA GLY A 133 -19.85 -2.65 -16.71
C GLY A 133 -20.40 -3.01 -15.33
N ARG A 134 -19.60 -3.57 -14.42
CA ARG A 134 -19.98 -3.89 -13.04
C ARG A 134 -19.28 -2.95 -12.06
N THR A 135 -20.03 -2.47 -11.07
CA THR A 135 -19.49 -1.68 -9.97
C THR A 135 -18.99 -2.59 -8.86
N PHE A 136 -17.76 -2.33 -8.42
CA PHE A 136 -17.15 -2.87 -7.20
C PHE A 136 -16.91 -1.70 -6.27
N PHE A 137 -17.19 -1.88 -4.99
CA PHE A 137 -16.85 -0.87 -3.99
C PHE A 137 -16.19 -1.54 -2.81
N GLN A 138 -15.35 -0.78 -2.13
CA GLN A 138 -14.70 -1.15 -0.87
C GLN A 138 -14.71 0.10 0.01
N ARG A 139 -15.30 -0.05 1.19
CA ARG A 139 -15.39 1.01 2.18
C ARG A 139 -14.95 0.47 3.53
N LEU A 140 -14.10 1.22 4.20
CA LEU A 140 -13.71 0.97 5.59
C LEU A 140 -14.12 2.17 6.44
N GLU A 141 -15.00 1.92 7.39
CA GLU A 141 -15.38 2.89 8.42
C GLU A 141 -14.76 2.51 9.75
N MET A 142 -14.48 3.48 10.60
CA MET A 142 -13.94 3.29 11.94
C MET A 142 -14.69 4.16 12.94
N ARG A 143 -15.01 3.58 14.10
CA ARG A 143 -15.50 4.29 15.27
C ARG A 143 -14.30 4.83 16.06
N LEU A 144 -14.23 6.16 16.22
CA LEU A 144 -13.05 6.81 16.82
C LEU A 144 -12.77 6.38 18.27
N PRO A 145 -13.78 6.27 19.17
CA PRO A 145 -13.53 5.96 20.58
C PRO A 145 -12.77 4.67 20.87
N ASP A 146 -12.98 3.62 20.07
CA ASP A 146 -12.48 2.28 20.37
C ASP A 146 -11.80 1.57 19.20
N GLY A 147 -11.81 2.18 18.02
CA GLY A 147 -11.20 1.64 16.81
C GLY A 147 -12.02 0.53 16.19
N LEU A 148 -13.30 0.40 16.54
CA LEU A 148 -14.17 -0.58 15.91
C LEU A 148 -14.38 -0.21 14.44
N GLY A 149 -13.90 -1.06 13.55
CA GLY A 149 -14.01 -0.93 12.10
C GLY A 149 -15.16 -1.73 11.52
N LEU A 150 -15.73 -1.22 10.43
CA LEU A 150 -16.67 -1.94 9.58
C LEU A 150 -16.17 -1.87 8.14
N TYR A 151 -15.61 -2.98 7.66
CA TYR A 151 -15.31 -3.15 6.24
C TYR A 151 -16.57 -3.61 5.52
N THR A 152 -16.87 -2.97 4.40
CA THR A 152 -17.98 -3.31 3.51
C THR A 152 -17.51 -3.27 2.08
N GLY A 153 -17.91 -4.25 1.28
CA GLY A 153 -17.47 -4.25 -0.10
C GLY A 153 -18.09 -5.31 -0.99
N VAL A 154 -17.56 -5.36 -2.20
CA VAL A 154 -17.89 -6.35 -3.22
C VAL A 154 -16.59 -7.03 -3.65
N GLU A 155 -16.56 -8.35 -3.50
CA GLU A 155 -15.40 -9.17 -3.84
C GLU A 155 -15.75 -10.21 -4.91
N LEU A 156 -14.72 -10.73 -5.56
CA LEU A 156 -14.83 -11.85 -6.50
C LEU A 156 -14.37 -13.12 -5.80
N ASP A 157 -15.32 -14.00 -5.53
CA ASP A 157 -15.11 -15.36 -5.10
C ASP A 157 -15.05 -16.27 -6.34
N MET A 158 -14.09 -17.19 -6.35
CA MET A 158 -13.85 -18.10 -7.49
C MET A 158 -14.99 -19.09 -7.72
N GLU A 159 -15.73 -19.48 -6.67
CA GLU A 159 -16.80 -20.47 -6.72
C GLU A 159 -18.18 -19.80 -6.82
N LYS A 160 -18.42 -18.79 -6.00
CA LYS A 160 -19.71 -18.08 -5.87
C LYS A 160 -19.83 -16.90 -6.84
N GLY A 161 -18.73 -16.49 -7.47
CA GLY A 161 -18.68 -15.31 -8.30
C GLY A 161 -18.67 -14.03 -7.46
N ARG A 162 -19.56 -13.08 -7.76
CA ARG A 162 -19.58 -11.81 -7.04
C ARG A 162 -20.29 -11.97 -5.70
N VAL A 163 -19.61 -11.63 -4.61
CA VAL A 163 -20.16 -11.64 -3.25
C VAL A 163 -20.08 -10.25 -2.63
N TYR A 164 -21.08 -9.91 -1.83
CA TYR A 164 -21.07 -8.74 -0.96
C TYR A 164 -20.56 -9.16 0.40
N VAL A 165 -19.67 -8.37 0.98
CA VAL A 165 -18.97 -8.73 2.21
C VAL A 165 -19.14 -7.64 3.24
N VAL A 166 -19.37 -8.04 4.49
CA VAL A 166 -19.31 -7.16 5.65
C VAL A 166 -18.46 -7.83 6.71
N GLU A 167 -17.50 -7.10 7.23
CA GLU A 167 -16.51 -7.62 8.17
C GLU A 167 -16.25 -6.57 9.26
N PRO A 168 -16.71 -6.83 10.49
CA PRO A 168 -16.28 -6.09 11.65
C PRO A 168 -14.81 -6.37 11.93
N ILE A 169 -14.01 -5.34 12.20
CA ILE A 169 -12.56 -5.47 12.41
C ILE A 169 -12.12 -4.54 13.53
N MET A 170 -11.06 -4.89 14.26
CA MET A 170 -10.45 -3.98 15.23
C MET A 170 -9.30 -3.21 14.57
N LEU A 171 -9.43 -1.90 14.55
CA LEU A 171 -8.43 -0.96 14.05
C LEU A 171 -7.75 -0.24 15.22
N ASP A 172 -6.56 0.29 14.98
CA ASP A 172 -5.91 1.22 15.89
C ASP A 172 -6.54 2.62 15.71
N PRO A 173 -7.18 3.20 16.74
CA PRO A 173 -7.75 4.55 16.67
C PRO A 173 -6.74 5.61 16.23
N ALA A 174 -5.47 5.43 16.56
CA ALA A 174 -4.43 6.40 16.25
C ALA A 174 -3.97 6.35 14.79
N THR A 175 -4.07 5.19 14.13
CA THR A 175 -3.50 5.01 12.78
C THR A 175 -4.53 4.60 11.72
N GLY A 176 -5.69 4.09 12.13
CA GLY A 176 -6.67 3.47 11.24
C GLY A 176 -6.28 2.09 10.72
N GLU A 177 -5.12 1.55 11.13
CA GLU A 177 -4.63 0.24 10.65
C GLU A 177 -5.26 -0.94 11.41
N PRO A 178 -5.47 -2.09 10.76
CA PRO A 178 -5.89 -3.32 11.44
C PRO A 178 -4.95 -3.76 12.56
N ARG A 179 -5.51 -4.00 13.75
CA ARG A 179 -4.76 -4.53 14.90
C ARG A 179 -4.44 -6.01 14.68
N ARG A 180 -3.15 -6.34 14.63
CA ARG A 180 -2.69 -7.73 14.50
C ARG A 180 -2.95 -8.52 15.78
N GLY A 181 -3.43 -9.75 15.64
CA GLY A 181 -3.65 -10.67 16.76
C GLY A 181 -4.87 -10.35 17.63
N VAL A 182 -5.64 -9.31 17.29
CA VAL A 182 -6.91 -9.01 17.95
C VAL A 182 -8.04 -9.60 17.12
N PRO A 183 -8.88 -10.49 17.67
CA PRO A 183 -9.99 -11.08 16.93
C PRO A 183 -11.03 -10.02 16.60
N ALA A 184 -11.68 -10.20 15.45
CA ALA A 184 -12.87 -9.46 15.10
C ALA A 184 -13.99 -9.69 16.14
N PRO A 185 -14.81 -8.67 16.45
CA PRO A 185 -15.89 -8.80 17.43
C PRO A 185 -17.03 -9.70 16.95
N ASP A 186 -17.22 -9.80 15.63
CA ASP A 186 -18.15 -10.71 14.99
C ASP A 186 -17.51 -11.28 13.71
N PRO A 187 -17.92 -12.46 13.25
CA PRO A 187 -17.37 -13.06 12.05
C PRO A 187 -17.73 -12.25 10.79
N ARG A 188 -16.87 -12.38 9.77
CA ARG A 188 -17.16 -11.93 8.42
C ARG A 188 -18.41 -12.62 7.87
N GLU A 189 -19.29 -11.84 7.24
CA GLU A 189 -20.50 -12.33 6.60
C GLU A 189 -20.46 -12.05 5.09
N GLU A 190 -20.94 -13.00 4.30
CA GLU A 190 -20.97 -12.95 2.84
C GLU A 190 -22.40 -13.13 2.32
N PHE A 191 -22.76 -12.35 1.31
CA PHE A 191 -24.09 -12.34 0.72
C PHE A 191 -24.01 -12.38 -0.80
N SER A 192 -24.95 -13.10 -1.43
CA SER A 192 -25.11 -13.12 -2.88
C SER A 192 -26.01 -11.98 -3.39
N SER A 193 -26.84 -11.41 -2.51
CA SER A 193 -27.76 -10.33 -2.83
C SER A 193 -27.35 -9.00 -2.17
N ARG A 194 -27.64 -7.89 -2.85
CA ARG A 194 -27.41 -6.54 -2.31
C ARG A 194 -28.36 -6.20 -1.17
N GLU A 195 -29.56 -6.77 -1.19
CA GLU A 195 -30.62 -6.53 -0.21
C GLU A 195 -30.23 -7.12 1.15
N GLU A 196 -29.82 -8.39 1.19
CA GLU A 196 -29.35 -9.05 2.43
C GLU A 196 -28.11 -8.34 2.99
N PHE A 197 -27.16 -7.99 2.11
CA PHE A 197 -25.99 -7.21 2.49
C PHE A 197 -26.36 -5.87 3.13
N THR A 198 -27.28 -5.11 2.52
CA THR A 198 -27.70 -3.80 3.05
C THR A 198 -28.37 -3.94 4.42
N ALA A 199 -29.19 -4.99 4.60
CA ALA A 199 -29.80 -5.30 5.88
C ALA A 199 -28.76 -5.68 6.95
N ALA A 200 -27.74 -6.45 6.58
CA ALA A 200 -26.65 -6.83 7.49
C ALA A 200 -25.81 -5.63 7.93
N VAL A 201 -25.47 -4.73 7.00
CA VAL A 201 -24.76 -3.47 7.31
C VAL A 201 -25.58 -2.60 8.26
N ALA A 202 -26.88 -2.43 8.00
CA ALA A 202 -27.77 -1.66 8.88
C ALA A 202 -27.84 -2.26 10.29
N ARG A 203 -27.97 -3.59 10.40
CA ARG A 203 -27.98 -4.32 11.67
C ARG A 203 -26.68 -4.12 12.45
N LEU A 204 -25.53 -4.24 11.81
CA LEU A 204 -24.23 -4.06 12.47
C LEU A 204 -24.00 -2.61 12.89
N ARG A 205 -24.39 -1.64 12.05
CA ARG A 205 -24.36 -0.22 12.41
C ARG A 205 -25.26 0.11 13.60
N GLU A 206 -26.43 -0.51 13.72
CA GLU A 206 -27.26 -0.33 14.90
C GLU A 206 -26.63 -0.98 16.15
N LYS A 207 -26.10 -2.20 16.00
CA LYS A 207 -25.43 -2.93 17.09
C LYS A 207 -24.24 -2.13 17.66
N TYR A 208 -23.46 -1.51 16.77
CA TYR A 208 -22.21 -0.82 17.11
C TYR A 208 -22.33 0.71 17.20
N GLY A 209 -23.46 1.28 16.81
CA GLY A 209 -23.73 2.71 16.94
C GLY A 209 -24.07 3.11 18.38
N ARG A 210 -24.44 2.12 19.21
CA ARG A 210 -24.73 2.28 20.64
C ARG A 210 -23.47 2.30 21.51
#